data_AF-X1LK03-F1
#
_entry.id   AF-X1LK03-F1
#
_cell.length_a   1.000
_cell.length_b   1.000
_cell.length_c   1.000
_cell.angle_alpha   90.00
_cell.angle_beta   90.00
_cell.angle_gamma   90.00
#
_symmetry.space_group_name_H-M   'P 1'
#
loop_
_entity.id
_entity.type
_entity.pdbx_description
1 polymer ?
#
loop_
_entity_poly.entity_id
_entity_poly.type
_entity_poly.pdbx_seq_one_letter_code
_entity_poly.pdbx_strand_id
1 'polypeptide(L)'
;IELEPNLNPQVKHALYARSAGIISPYKFTIALADNAVINGVKVLLETEAKDIRIEEKQVYGIVTDQGLIETRVIINAAGLYADEMAKVAGESFKIKPLKGEYQLFDKQWGNLVNHILFPIPTKLSKGILVAPTVHNNLLIGPNSYQVEEKDDLATTKAGTKEVYEGAKRLIPHLPHQDLVASFAGLRADVEGGDDFIIEASKKIRGFINVAGIESPGLSSAPAIAEMVSDILKEVAQKIYPQLELNYKNNFTETLPAQPRFTDYVDKIEKWQEIIEKDS
;
A
#
# COMPACT_ATOMS: atom_id res chain seq x y z
N ILE A 1 -6.15 30.15 -5.20
CA ILE A 1 -5.77 30.93 -4.00
C ILE A 1 -6.89 30.86 -2.96
N GLU A 2 -8.16 31.17 -3.28
CA GLU A 2 -9.25 31.10 -2.28
C GLU A 2 -9.37 29.73 -1.56
N LEU A 3 -9.21 28.62 -2.28
CA LEU A 3 -9.23 27.27 -1.69
C LEU A 3 -7.97 26.92 -0.86
N GLU A 4 -6.85 27.59 -1.15
CA GLU A 4 -5.54 27.32 -0.56
C GLU A 4 -4.80 28.66 -0.33
N PRO A 5 -5.11 29.37 0.76
CA PRO A 5 -4.58 30.71 1.01
C PRO A 5 -3.05 30.74 1.19
N ASN A 6 -2.47 29.62 1.64
CA ASN A 6 -1.04 29.48 1.93
C ASN A 6 -0.22 29.04 0.70
N LEU A 7 -0.87 28.81 -0.44
CA LEU A 7 -0.21 28.43 -1.68
C LEU A 7 0.76 29.54 -2.13
N ASN A 8 1.89 29.15 -2.73
CA ASN A 8 2.85 30.07 -3.28
C ASN A 8 2.17 31.09 -4.24
N PRO A 9 2.28 32.41 -3.99
CA PRO A 9 1.60 33.43 -4.79
C PRO A 9 2.10 33.52 -6.23
N GLN A 10 3.23 32.88 -6.56
CA GLN A 10 3.74 32.79 -7.94
C GLN A 10 3.00 31.77 -8.82
N VAL A 11 2.11 30.94 -8.24
CA VAL A 11 1.31 29.97 -9.00
C VAL A 11 0.36 30.71 -9.95
N LYS A 12 0.44 30.36 -11.25
CA LYS A 12 -0.40 30.97 -12.30
C LYS A 12 -1.68 30.19 -12.57
N HIS A 13 -1.61 28.86 -12.49
CA HIS A 13 -2.70 27.96 -12.81
C HIS A 13 -2.66 26.74 -11.87
N ALA A 14 -3.83 26.13 -11.67
CA ALA A 14 -3.98 24.88 -10.93
C ALA A 14 -5.05 24.02 -11.59
N LEU A 15 -4.89 22.69 -11.49
CA LEU A 15 -5.92 21.72 -11.84
C LEU A 15 -6.52 21.17 -10.55
N TYR A 16 -7.84 21.22 -10.43
CA TYR A 16 -8.53 20.74 -9.24
C TYR A 16 -9.24 19.41 -9.50
N ALA A 17 -8.77 18.34 -8.86
CA ALA A 17 -9.36 17.01 -8.92
C ALA A 17 -10.27 16.78 -7.69
N ARG A 18 -11.57 17.03 -7.85
CA ARG A 18 -12.57 16.89 -6.76
C ARG A 18 -12.70 15.48 -6.19
N SER A 19 -12.34 14.46 -6.96
CA SER A 19 -12.43 13.05 -6.57
C SER A 19 -11.26 12.56 -5.73
N ALA A 20 -10.20 13.37 -5.54
CA ALA A 20 -9.06 13.00 -4.72
C ALA A 20 -9.48 12.88 -3.25
N GLY A 21 -9.11 11.76 -2.62
CA GLY A 21 -9.36 11.49 -1.21
C GLY A 21 -8.07 11.11 -0.48
N ILE A 22 -8.10 11.21 0.84
CA ILE A 22 -7.00 10.84 1.73
C ILE A 22 -7.51 9.75 2.67
N ILE A 23 -6.82 8.62 2.71
CA ILE A 23 -7.11 7.51 3.60
C ILE A 23 -5.86 7.12 4.39
N SER A 24 -6.03 6.43 5.52
CA SER A 24 -4.90 5.76 6.17
C SER A 24 -4.63 4.43 5.45
N PRO A 25 -3.46 4.23 4.84
CA PRO A 25 -3.13 2.97 4.17
C PRO A 25 -3.11 1.79 5.14
N TYR A 26 -2.64 2.01 6.37
CA TYR A 26 -2.60 0.98 7.41
C TYR A 26 -4.00 0.51 7.80
N LYS A 27 -4.91 1.45 8.09
CA LYS A 27 -6.30 1.10 8.45
C LYS A 27 -7.03 0.46 7.29
N PHE A 28 -6.76 0.88 6.06
CA PHE A 28 -7.33 0.27 4.87
C PHE A 28 -6.92 -1.19 4.75
N THR A 29 -5.62 -1.50 4.81
CA THR A 29 -5.12 -2.88 4.75
C THR A 29 -5.63 -3.76 5.90
N ILE A 30 -5.62 -3.24 7.13
CA ILE A 30 -6.13 -3.96 8.31
C ILE A 30 -7.62 -4.27 8.13
N ALA A 31 -8.42 -3.29 7.71
CA ALA A 31 -9.86 -3.49 7.48
C ALA A 31 -10.14 -4.55 6.39
N LEU A 32 -9.34 -4.57 5.31
CA LEU A 32 -9.47 -5.61 4.29
C LEU A 32 -9.13 -7.00 4.85
N ALA A 33 -8.06 -7.11 5.65
CA ALA A 33 -7.68 -8.36 6.29
C ALA A 33 -8.73 -8.84 7.29
N ASP A 34 -9.23 -7.96 8.17
CA ASP A 34 -10.31 -8.27 9.12
C ASP A 34 -11.57 -8.76 8.40
N ASN A 35 -11.95 -8.08 7.30
CA ASN A 35 -13.11 -8.47 6.52
C ASN A 35 -12.91 -9.83 5.84
N ALA A 36 -11.72 -10.11 5.33
CA ALA A 36 -11.38 -11.41 4.79
C ALA A 36 -11.46 -12.51 5.87
N VAL A 37 -10.95 -12.26 7.07
CA VAL A 37 -10.96 -13.22 8.20
C VAL A 37 -12.38 -13.55 8.65
N ILE A 38 -13.24 -12.54 8.85
CA ILE A 38 -14.67 -12.75 9.17
C ILE A 38 -15.35 -13.59 8.09
N ASN A 39 -14.89 -13.46 6.84
CA ASN A 39 -15.37 -14.24 5.71
C ASN A 39 -14.69 -15.61 5.54
N GLY A 40 -13.79 -16.01 6.45
CA GLY A 40 -13.22 -17.35 6.52
C GLY A 40 -11.82 -17.50 5.93
N VAL A 41 -11.17 -16.40 5.51
CA VAL A 41 -9.76 -16.41 5.12
C VAL A 41 -8.88 -16.57 6.36
N LYS A 42 -7.78 -17.31 6.23
CA LYS A 42 -6.76 -17.40 7.28
C LYS A 42 -5.63 -16.44 6.96
N VAL A 43 -5.27 -15.58 7.92
CA VAL A 43 -4.09 -14.73 7.85
C VAL A 43 -3.03 -15.34 8.75
N LEU A 44 -1.88 -15.71 8.16
CA LEU A 44 -0.75 -16.28 8.87
C LEU A 44 0.36 -15.22 8.89
N LEU A 45 0.51 -14.52 10.01
CA LEU A 45 1.62 -13.59 10.25
C LEU A 45 2.85 -14.38 10.71
N GLU A 46 4.04 -13.75 10.66
CA GLU A 46 5.30 -14.40 11.06
C GLU A 46 5.50 -15.75 10.37
N THR A 47 5.05 -15.84 9.11
CA THR A 47 5.11 -17.04 8.27
C THR A 47 5.76 -16.65 6.94
N GLU A 48 7.07 -16.80 6.88
CA GLU A 48 7.87 -16.40 5.73
C GLU A 48 7.79 -17.47 4.63
N ALA A 49 7.37 -17.09 3.43
CA ALA A 49 7.42 -17.94 2.25
C ALA A 49 8.87 -18.04 1.73
N LYS A 50 9.41 -19.25 1.65
CA LYS A 50 10.83 -19.50 1.32
C LYS A 50 11.04 -20.16 -0.04
N ASP A 51 10.12 -21.05 -0.44
CA ASP A 51 10.24 -21.81 -1.69
C ASP A 51 8.86 -22.29 -2.16
N ILE A 52 8.74 -22.64 -3.45
CA ILE A 52 7.50 -23.16 -4.05
C ILE A 52 7.74 -24.59 -4.52
N ARG A 53 6.95 -25.54 -4.01
CA ARG A 53 6.95 -26.91 -4.53
C ARG A 53 6.21 -26.94 -5.86
N ILE A 54 6.94 -27.32 -6.91
CA ILE A 54 6.42 -27.43 -8.28
C ILE A 54 6.56 -28.87 -8.75
N GLU A 55 5.46 -29.46 -9.20
CA GLU A 55 5.41 -30.80 -9.78
C GLU A 55 4.81 -30.72 -11.19
N GLU A 56 5.45 -31.33 -12.19
CA GLU A 56 4.96 -31.34 -13.58
C GLU A 56 4.56 -29.95 -14.15
N LYS A 57 5.34 -28.92 -13.79
CA LYS A 57 5.08 -27.50 -14.10
C LYS A 57 3.78 -26.95 -13.50
N GLN A 58 3.41 -27.40 -12.31
CA GLN A 58 2.26 -26.93 -11.56
C GLN A 58 2.60 -26.71 -10.09
N VAL A 59 2.03 -25.68 -9.48
CA VAL A 59 2.13 -25.44 -8.04
C VAL A 59 1.52 -26.61 -7.25
N TYR A 60 2.30 -27.12 -6.29
CA TYR A 60 1.88 -28.14 -5.32
C TYR A 60 1.84 -27.62 -3.88
N GLY A 61 2.61 -26.58 -3.57
CA GLY A 61 2.59 -25.97 -2.25
C GLY A 61 3.59 -24.85 -2.09
N ILE A 62 3.49 -24.12 -0.98
CA ILE A 62 4.47 -23.13 -0.53
C ILE A 62 5.19 -23.65 0.70
N VAL A 63 6.53 -23.67 0.65
CA VAL A 63 7.38 -23.97 1.79
C VAL A 63 7.58 -22.69 2.58
N THR A 64 7.24 -22.73 3.86
CA THR A 64 7.42 -21.62 4.80
C THR A 64 8.39 -21.99 5.90
N ASP A 65 8.80 -21.02 6.71
CA ASP A 65 9.52 -21.27 7.97
C ASP A 65 8.70 -22.04 9.01
N GLN A 66 7.37 -22.06 8.88
CA GLN A 66 6.44 -22.83 9.72
C GLN A 66 6.01 -24.17 9.09
N GLY A 67 6.62 -24.57 7.97
CA GLY A 67 6.35 -25.83 7.28
C GLY A 67 5.70 -25.67 5.91
N LEU A 68 5.26 -26.79 5.33
CA LEU A 68 4.62 -26.83 4.01
C LEU A 68 3.13 -26.52 4.11
N ILE A 69 2.67 -25.59 3.27
CA ILE A 69 1.25 -25.39 3.00
C ILE A 69 0.96 -25.93 1.61
N GLU A 70 0.24 -27.04 1.53
CA GLU A 70 -0.19 -27.61 0.25
C GLU A 70 -1.24 -26.71 -0.40
N THR A 71 -1.00 -26.35 -1.65
CA THR A 71 -1.91 -25.52 -2.45
C THR A 71 -1.71 -25.81 -3.93
N ARG A 72 -2.61 -25.33 -4.76
CA ARG A 72 -2.59 -25.51 -6.22
C ARG A 72 -2.49 -24.19 -6.96
N VAL A 73 -2.76 -23.10 -6.26
CA VAL A 73 -2.61 -21.75 -6.77
C VAL A 73 -1.89 -20.90 -5.73
N ILE A 74 -0.93 -20.10 -6.19
CA ILE A 74 -0.20 -19.09 -5.43
C ILE A 74 -0.34 -17.76 -6.18
N ILE A 75 -0.72 -16.72 -5.44
CA ILE A 75 -0.69 -15.35 -5.90
C ILE A 75 0.51 -14.68 -5.23
N ASN A 76 1.52 -14.34 -6.03
CA ASN A 76 2.72 -13.65 -5.58
C ASN A 76 2.46 -12.14 -5.49
N ALA A 77 2.12 -11.68 -4.28
CA ALA A 77 1.93 -10.27 -3.94
C ALA A 77 3.00 -9.77 -2.95
N ALA A 78 4.24 -10.28 -3.05
CA ALA A 78 5.30 -10.07 -2.05
C ALA A 78 6.01 -8.70 -2.13
N GLY A 79 5.40 -7.70 -2.80
CA GLY A 79 5.93 -6.33 -2.86
C GLY A 79 7.37 -6.27 -3.36
N LEU A 80 8.27 -5.73 -2.52
CA LEU A 80 9.71 -5.61 -2.84
C LEU A 80 10.39 -6.96 -3.14
N TYR A 81 9.85 -8.06 -2.63
CA TYR A 81 10.40 -9.41 -2.75
C TYR A 81 9.66 -10.26 -3.79
N ALA A 82 8.79 -9.66 -4.59
CA ALA A 82 8.02 -10.39 -5.60
C ALA A 82 8.90 -11.01 -6.69
N ASP A 83 10.03 -10.38 -7.03
CA ASP A 83 11.06 -10.94 -7.93
C ASP A 83 11.74 -12.18 -7.35
N GLU A 84 12.03 -12.21 -6.05
CA GLU A 84 12.62 -13.37 -5.38
C GLU A 84 11.66 -14.55 -5.36
N MET A 85 10.37 -14.30 -5.08
CA MET A 85 9.33 -15.32 -5.17
C MET A 85 9.08 -15.80 -6.61
N ALA A 86 9.14 -14.90 -7.59
CA ALA A 86 9.06 -15.27 -8.99
C ALA A 86 10.26 -16.13 -9.44
N LYS A 87 11.46 -15.82 -8.93
CA LYS A 87 12.69 -16.58 -9.22
C LYS A 87 12.61 -18.02 -8.76
N VAL A 88 12.10 -18.28 -7.55
CA VAL A 88 11.90 -19.66 -7.07
C VAL A 88 10.83 -20.40 -7.88
N ALA A 89 9.86 -19.69 -8.46
CA ALA A 89 8.91 -20.24 -9.43
C ALA A 89 9.51 -20.47 -10.84
N GLY A 90 10.77 -20.11 -11.11
CA GLY A 90 11.37 -20.22 -12.44
C GLY A 90 10.99 -19.10 -13.42
N GLU A 91 10.50 -17.98 -12.89
CA GLU A 91 10.29 -16.72 -13.60
C GLU A 91 11.41 -15.72 -13.34
N SER A 92 11.44 -14.64 -14.12
CA SER A 92 12.52 -13.67 -14.04
C SER A 92 12.03 -12.26 -14.38
N PHE A 93 11.96 -11.43 -13.35
CA PHE A 93 12.02 -9.98 -13.40
C PHE A 93 12.82 -9.54 -12.17
N LYS A 94 13.19 -8.25 -12.09
CA LYS A 94 13.90 -7.70 -10.93
C LYS A 94 13.11 -6.52 -10.39
N ILE A 95 12.94 -6.48 -9.08
CA ILE A 95 12.44 -5.30 -8.39
C ILE A 95 13.64 -4.46 -7.96
N LYS A 96 13.64 -3.18 -8.36
CA LYS A 96 14.62 -2.20 -7.92
C LYS A 96 13.91 -1.19 -7.00
N PRO A 97 14.19 -1.19 -5.68
CA PRO A 97 13.47 -0.31 -4.77
C PRO A 97 13.63 1.18 -5.11
N LEU A 98 12.50 1.89 -5.19
CA LEU A 98 12.47 3.34 -5.36
C LEU A 98 12.12 4.00 -4.02
N LYS A 99 13.16 4.48 -3.32
CA LYS A 99 13.08 5.13 -2.01
C LYS A 99 12.50 6.53 -2.12
N GLY A 100 11.58 6.83 -1.21
CA GLY A 100 11.09 8.18 -0.97
C GLY A 100 11.05 8.51 0.51
N GLU A 101 11.71 9.60 0.88
CA GLU A 101 11.75 10.13 2.24
C GLU A 101 10.62 11.14 2.47
N TYR A 102 10.05 11.15 3.66
CA TYR A 102 8.94 12.01 4.08
C TYR A 102 9.26 12.70 5.40
N GLN A 103 8.56 13.80 5.64
CA GLN A 103 8.54 14.50 6.93
C GLN A 103 7.09 14.74 7.36
N LEU A 104 6.80 14.42 8.62
CA LEU A 104 5.47 14.55 9.23
C LEU A 104 5.53 15.58 10.37
N PHE A 105 4.74 16.63 10.25
CA PHE A 105 4.63 17.71 11.24
C PHE A 105 3.43 17.49 12.17
N ASP A 106 3.48 18.14 13.33
CA ASP A 106 2.44 18.08 14.35
C ASP A 106 1.06 18.55 13.84
N LYS A 107 0.02 18.13 14.55
CA LYS A 107 -1.38 18.42 14.21
C LYS A 107 -1.72 19.89 14.20
N GLN A 108 -0.97 20.73 14.92
CA GLN A 108 -1.15 22.18 14.85
C GLN A 108 -0.97 22.74 13.42
N TRP A 109 -0.21 22.04 12.57
CA TRP A 109 0.04 22.41 11.18
C TRP A 109 -0.92 21.75 10.18
N GLY A 110 -1.85 20.90 10.63
CA GLY A 110 -2.75 20.13 9.76
C GLY A 110 -3.64 20.96 8.84
N ASN A 111 -3.98 22.18 9.28
CA ASN A 111 -4.82 23.11 8.52
C ASN A 111 -4.01 24.08 7.65
N LEU A 112 -2.69 23.85 7.48
CA LEU A 112 -1.87 24.70 6.60
C LEU A 112 -2.32 24.59 5.14
N VAL A 113 -2.82 23.42 4.75
CA VAL A 113 -3.41 23.14 3.42
C VAL A 113 -4.70 22.36 3.59
N ASN A 114 -5.66 22.58 2.69
CA ASN A 114 -6.96 21.87 2.73
C ASN A 114 -6.99 20.67 1.77
N HIS A 115 -6.09 20.63 0.79
CA HIS A 115 -6.01 19.62 -0.26
C HIS A 115 -4.59 19.08 -0.40
N ILE A 116 -4.47 17.94 -1.08
CA ILE A 116 -3.18 17.43 -1.53
C ILE A 116 -2.64 18.36 -2.62
N LEU A 117 -1.50 18.99 -2.37
CA LEU A 117 -0.84 19.87 -3.32
C LEU A 117 0.27 19.14 -4.04
N PHE A 118 0.12 18.96 -5.35
CA PHE A 118 1.15 18.42 -6.21
C PHE A 118 1.86 19.53 -6.99
N PRO A 119 3.17 19.43 -7.20
CA PRO A 119 3.83 20.21 -8.24
C PRO A 119 3.46 19.65 -9.61
N ILE A 120 3.80 20.39 -10.68
CA ILE A 120 3.71 19.84 -12.04
C ILE A 120 4.69 18.67 -12.14
N PRO A 121 4.23 17.46 -12.53
CA PRO A 121 5.11 16.31 -12.63
C PRO A 121 6.18 16.54 -13.70
N THR A 122 7.36 16.01 -13.46
CA THR A 122 8.46 15.99 -14.42
C THR A 122 8.58 14.60 -15.04
N LYS A 123 9.44 14.44 -16.06
CA LYS A 123 9.77 13.12 -16.60
C LYS A 123 10.38 12.16 -15.56
N LEU A 124 10.97 12.70 -14.48
CA LEU A 124 11.72 11.93 -13.49
C LEU A 124 10.90 11.62 -12.23
N SER A 125 9.96 12.48 -11.86
CA SER A 125 9.17 12.31 -10.62
C SER A 125 7.87 13.09 -10.69
N LYS A 126 6.85 12.55 -10.01
CA LYS A 126 5.59 13.24 -9.67
C LYS A 126 5.83 14.44 -8.74
N GLY A 127 7.01 14.52 -8.13
CA GLY A 127 7.49 15.62 -7.31
C GLY A 127 7.09 15.51 -5.84
N ILE A 128 7.65 16.42 -5.05
CA ILE A 128 7.40 16.51 -3.60
C ILE A 128 6.05 17.20 -3.36
N LEU A 129 5.12 16.50 -2.74
CA LEU A 129 3.80 17.03 -2.39
C LEU A 129 3.77 17.63 -0.98
N VAL A 130 2.71 18.39 -0.71
CA VAL A 130 2.30 18.82 0.62
C VAL A 130 0.86 18.39 0.82
N ALA A 131 0.56 17.63 1.87
CA ALA A 131 -0.77 17.08 2.09
C ALA A 131 -1.17 17.12 3.57
N PRO A 132 -2.46 17.36 3.88
CA PRO A 132 -2.97 17.01 5.20
C PRO A 132 -3.04 15.48 5.33
N THR A 133 -3.13 14.96 6.55
CA THR A 133 -3.37 13.53 6.80
C THR A 133 -4.75 13.33 7.43
N VAL A 134 -5.25 12.08 7.42
CA VAL A 134 -6.50 11.72 8.13
C VAL A 134 -6.40 11.90 9.66
N HIS A 135 -5.21 12.11 10.19
CA HIS A 135 -4.96 12.39 11.60
C HIS A 135 -4.74 13.88 11.89
N ASN A 136 -5.02 14.73 10.91
CA ASN A 136 -4.84 16.19 10.97
C ASN A 136 -3.38 16.63 11.14
N ASN A 137 -2.41 15.81 10.71
CA ASN A 137 -1.00 16.22 10.59
C ASN A 137 -0.76 16.83 9.21
N LEU A 138 0.39 17.49 9.05
CA LEU A 138 0.90 17.92 7.74
C LEU A 138 2.02 16.97 7.30
N LEU A 139 1.88 16.39 6.11
CA LEU A 139 2.87 15.52 5.48
C LEU A 139 3.51 16.24 4.30
N ILE A 140 4.84 16.17 4.20
CA ILE A 140 5.57 16.59 3.00
C ILE A 140 6.45 15.46 2.50
N GLY A 141 6.70 15.48 1.19
CA GLY A 141 7.49 14.47 0.51
C GLY A 141 6.69 13.79 -0.61
N PRO A 142 7.21 12.71 -1.20
CA PRO A 142 8.58 12.29 -1.04
C PRO A 142 9.49 12.83 -2.13
N ASN A 143 10.80 12.70 -1.90
CA ASN A 143 11.76 12.61 -3.00
C ASN A 143 11.73 11.20 -3.63
N SER A 144 12.58 10.95 -4.63
CA SER A 144 12.61 9.68 -5.37
C SER A 144 14.04 9.30 -5.74
N TYR A 145 14.56 8.23 -5.14
CA TYR A 145 15.89 7.70 -5.44
C TYR A 145 15.88 6.18 -5.53
N GLN A 146 16.48 5.63 -6.58
CA GLN A 146 16.71 4.19 -6.66
C GLN A 146 17.77 3.79 -5.64
N VAL A 147 17.51 2.69 -4.92
CA VAL A 147 18.45 2.05 -4.00
C VAL A 147 18.53 0.56 -4.32
N GLU A 148 19.57 -0.12 -3.84
CA GLU A 148 19.75 -1.56 -4.07
C GLU A 148 19.09 -2.40 -2.98
N GLU A 149 19.20 -1.97 -1.72
CA GLU A 149 18.70 -2.73 -0.57
C GLU A 149 17.18 -2.57 -0.39
N LYS A 150 16.49 -3.71 -0.17
CA LYS A 150 15.02 -3.77 0.02
C LYS A 150 14.56 -3.39 1.42
N ASP A 151 15.48 -3.15 2.34
CA ASP A 151 15.26 -2.75 3.73
C ASP A 151 15.89 -1.39 4.08
N ASP A 152 16.39 -0.63 3.10
CA ASP A 152 16.87 0.74 3.29
C ASP A 152 15.71 1.71 3.58
N LEU A 153 15.30 1.73 4.85
CA LEU A 153 14.29 2.63 5.38
C LEU A 153 14.90 3.87 6.05
N ALA A 154 16.21 4.08 5.89
CA ALA A 154 16.91 5.18 6.51
C ALA A 154 16.65 6.51 5.76
N THR A 155 16.41 7.56 6.54
CA THR A 155 16.38 8.94 6.05
C THR A 155 17.77 9.56 6.07
N THR A 156 18.03 10.48 5.15
CA THR A 156 19.31 11.17 5.03
C THR A 156 19.15 12.67 5.29
N LYS A 157 20.22 13.32 5.78
CA LYS A 157 20.23 14.78 5.94
C LYS A 157 20.03 15.51 4.61
N ALA A 158 20.56 14.95 3.52
CA ALA A 158 20.41 15.51 2.19
C ALA A 158 18.97 15.35 1.68
N GLY A 159 18.39 14.16 1.81
CA GLY A 159 17.03 13.86 1.36
C GLY A 159 15.96 14.62 2.14
N THR A 160 16.04 14.66 3.47
CA THR A 160 15.14 15.50 4.29
C THR A 160 15.23 16.98 3.94
N LYS A 161 16.43 17.51 3.67
CA LYS A 161 16.60 18.89 3.19
C LYS A 161 15.96 19.10 1.81
N GLU A 162 16.14 18.17 0.89
CA GLU A 162 15.52 18.23 -0.44
C GLU A 162 13.99 18.22 -0.36
N VAL A 163 13.42 17.30 0.44
CA VAL A 163 11.98 17.22 0.71
C VAL A 163 11.45 18.57 1.23
N TYR A 164 12.12 19.14 2.22
CA TYR A 164 11.74 20.43 2.78
C TYR A 164 11.78 21.58 1.75
N GLU A 165 12.88 21.70 1.00
CA GLU A 165 13.02 22.75 -0.02
C GLU A 165 12.06 22.56 -1.20
N GLY A 166 11.75 21.31 -1.57
CA GLY A 166 10.74 21.00 -2.58
C GLY A 166 9.34 21.42 -2.14
N ALA A 167 8.96 21.09 -0.91
CA ALA A 167 7.69 21.48 -0.31
C ALA A 167 7.54 23.01 -0.21
N LYS A 168 8.63 23.73 0.11
CA LYS A 168 8.64 25.19 0.16
C LYS A 168 8.31 25.88 -1.17
N ARG A 169 8.51 25.18 -2.30
CA ARG A 169 8.10 25.71 -3.61
C ARG A 169 6.57 25.80 -3.71
N LEU A 170 5.85 24.90 -3.04
CA LEU A 170 4.38 24.91 -2.96
C LEU A 170 3.89 25.83 -1.84
N ILE A 171 4.53 25.80 -0.68
CA ILE A 171 4.15 26.58 0.52
C ILE A 171 5.37 27.35 1.05
N PRO A 172 5.54 28.65 0.72
CA PRO A 172 6.74 29.41 1.11
C PRO A 172 6.94 29.57 2.62
N HIS A 173 5.84 29.59 3.38
CA HIS A 173 5.83 29.75 4.84
C HIS A 173 5.70 28.42 5.59
N LEU A 174 6.35 27.37 5.07
CA LEU A 174 6.37 26.05 5.69
C LEU A 174 7.00 26.10 7.10
N PRO A 175 6.48 25.36 8.09
CA PRO A 175 7.04 25.36 9.44
C PRO A 175 8.41 24.69 9.50
N HIS A 176 9.31 25.28 10.30
CA HIS A 176 10.65 24.74 10.53
C HIS A 176 10.78 23.88 11.82
N GLN A 177 9.74 23.89 12.65
CA GLN A 177 9.67 23.23 13.95
C GLN A 177 8.47 22.27 13.99
N ASP A 178 8.31 21.56 15.11
CA ASP A 178 7.18 20.64 15.34
C ASP A 178 7.15 19.46 14.36
N LEU A 179 8.34 19.04 13.91
CA LEU A 179 8.53 17.79 13.18
C LEU A 179 8.36 16.62 14.16
N VAL A 180 7.38 15.75 13.89
CA VAL A 180 7.08 14.57 14.69
C VAL A 180 7.91 13.38 14.24
N ALA A 181 8.05 13.20 12.93
CA ALA A 181 8.80 12.08 12.36
C ALA A 181 9.39 12.39 10.98
N SER A 182 10.51 11.76 10.67
CA SER A 182 11.01 11.55 9.31
C SER A 182 11.07 10.06 9.05
N PHE A 183 10.63 9.61 7.88
CA PHE A 183 10.63 8.20 7.53
C PHE A 183 10.81 8.02 6.02
N ALA A 184 11.23 6.83 5.59
CA ALA A 184 11.30 6.47 4.19
C ALA A 184 10.36 5.31 3.88
N GLY A 185 9.89 5.26 2.63
CA GLY A 185 9.19 4.11 2.07
C GLY A 185 9.83 3.70 0.74
N LEU A 186 9.77 2.41 0.44
CA LEU A 186 10.33 1.82 -0.77
C LEU A 186 9.18 1.35 -1.67
N ARG A 187 9.16 1.80 -2.93
CA ARG A 187 8.24 1.29 -3.93
C ARG A 187 8.89 0.13 -4.67
N ALA A 188 8.09 -0.88 -5.00
CA ALA A 188 8.52 -2.02 -5.80
C ALA A 188 8.49 -1.66 -7.28
N ASP A 189 9.52 -0.95 -7.77
CA ASP A 189 9.66 -0.59 -9.18
C ASP A 189 10.28 -1.75 -9.97
N VAL A 190 9.77 -2.03 -11.17
CA VAL A 190 10.28 -3.13 -12.01
C VAL A 190 11.45 -2.61 -12.84
N GLU A 191 12.64 -3.21 -12.67
CA GLU A 191 13.82 -2.77 -13.41
C GLU A 191 13.61 -2.94 -14.93
N GLY A 192 13.62 -1.83 -15.66
CA GLY A 192 13.40 -1.81 -17.10
C GLY A 192 11.94 -1.98 -17.54
N GLY A 193 11.00 -2.04 -16.59
CA GLY A 193 9.57 -1.98 -16.85
C GLY A 193 9.01 -0.57 -16.65
N ASP A 194 7.83 -0.31 -17.20
CA ASP A 194 7.06 0.93 -17.03
C ASP A 194 5.65 0.71 -16.49
N ASP A 195 5.30 -0.55 -16.15
CA ASP A 195 3.98 -0.93 -15.65
C ASP A 195 4.05 -2.12 -14.65
N PHE A 196 2.92 -2.39 -14.01
CA PHE A 196 2.72 -3.51 -13.08
C PHE A 196 2.77 -4.86 -13.81
N ILE A 197 3.18 -5.91 -13.10
CA ILE A 197 3.12 -7.30 -13.58
C ILE A 197 1.94 -7.97 -12.88
N ILE A 198 0.81 -8.08 -13.58
CA ILE A 198 -0.42 -8.72 -13.10
C ILE A 198 -0.85 -9.78 -14.11
N GLU A 199 -0.27 -10.96 -14.00
CA GLU A 199 -0.50 -12.04 -14.97
C GLU A 199 -0.32 -13.44 -14.37
N ALA A 200 -1.01 -14.41 -14.96
CA ALA A 200 -0.74 -15.82 -14.71
C ALA A 200 0.56 -16.24 -15.41
N SER A 201 1.35 -17.07 -14.74
CA SER A 201 2.55 -17.66 -15.31
C SER A 201 2.24 -18.45 -16.58
N LYS A 202 3.04 -18.19 -17.62
CA LYS A 202 3.04 -19.00 -18.84
C LYS A 202 3.84 -20.30 -18.68
N LYS A 203 4.65 -20.41 -17.61
CA LYS A 203 5.56 -21.54 -17.38
C LYS A 203 5.02 -22.51 -16.33
N ILE A 204 4.44 -21.99 -15.24
CA ILE A 204 4.02 -22.77 -14.07
C ILE A 204 2.51 -22.61 -13.85
N ARG A 205 1.75 -23.69 -14.06
CA ARG A 205 0.31 -23.68 -13.79
C ARG A 205 0.06 -23.39 -12.31
N GLY A 206 -0.85 -22.46 -12.02
CA GLY A 206 -1.20 -22.09 -10.65
C GLY A 206 -0.34 -20.99 -10.05
N PHE A 207 0.64 -20.42 -10.76
CA PHE A 207 1.38 -19.26 -10.26
C PHE A 207 0.87 -17.97 -10.92
N ILE A 208 0.55 -16.95 -10.12
CA ILE A 208 0.06 -15.64 -10.59
C ILE A 208 0.95 -14.57 -9.98
N ASN A 209 1.53 -13.69 -10.79
CA ASN A 209 2.26 -12.53 -10.29
C ASN A 209 1.32 -11.34 -10.11
N VAL A 210 1.51 -10.63 -9.00
CA VAL A 210 0.97 -9.30 -8.69
C VAL A 210 2.15 -8.48 -8.16
N ALA A 211 3.05 -8.14 -9.07
CA ALA A 211 4.36 -7.58 -8.77
C ALA A 211 4.54 -6.20 -9.39
N GLY A 212 5.55 -5.46 -8.92
CA GLY A 212 5.83 -4.14 -9.45
C GLY A 212 4.83 -3.07 -9.02
N ILE A 213 4.02 -3.32 -7.98
CA ILE A 213 2.94 -2.42 -7.55
C ILE A 213 3.53 -1.17 -6.88
N GLU A 214 3.97 -0.24 -7.71
CA GLU A 214 4.51 1.07 -7.30
C GLU A 214 3.40 2.13 -7.21
N SER A 215 3.66 3.42 -7.45
CA SER A 215 2.60 4.44 -7.42
C SER A 215 1.78 4.44 -8.72
N PRO A 216 0.45 4.20 -8.71
CA PRO A 216 -0.50 4.48 -7.61
C PRO A 216 -1.17 3.24 -6.96
N GLY A 217 -0.37 2.28 -6.50
CA GLY A 217 -0.79 0.97 -6.00
C GLY A 217 -1.89 0.96 -4.93
N LEU A 218 -1.85 1.88 -3.97
CA LEU A 218 -2.92 2.01 -2.96
C LEU A 218 -4.28 2.31 -3.60
N SER A 219 -4.30 3.23 -4.57
CA SER A 219 -5.53 3.67 -5.23
C SER A 219 -6.05 2.63 -6.21
N SER A 220 -5.15 1.87 -6.86
CA SER A 220 -5.50 0.81 -7.80
C SER A 220 -5.77 -0.55 -7.14
N ALA A 221 -5.47 -0.74 -5.85
CA ALA A 221 -5.60 -2.02 -5.16
C ALA A 221 -6.97 -2.72 -5.33
N PRO A 222 -8.13 -2.05 -5.23
CA PRO A 222 -9.42 -2.70 -5.46
C PRO A 222 -9.59 -3.22 -6.90
N ALA A 223 -9.19 -2.41 -7.90
CA ALA A 223 -9.26 -2.81 -9.31
C ALA A 223 -8.28 -3.96 -9.63
N ILE A 224 -7.10 -3.94 -9.03
CA ILE A 224 -6.13 -5.04 -9.11
C ILE A 224 -6.74 -6.32 -8.53
N ALA A 225 -7.43 -6.25 -7.40
CA ALA A 225 -8.06 -7.42 -6.78
C ALA A 225 -9.16 -8.03 -7.67
N GLU A 226 -9.98 -7.21 -8.35
CA GLU A 226 -10.96 -7.69 -9.35
C GLU A 226 -10.27 -8.40 -10.52
N MET A 227 -9.24 -7.77 -11.10
CA MET A 227 -8.45 -8.35 -12.19
C MET A 227 -7.81 -9.68 -11.79
N VAL A 228 -7.21 -9.75 -10.60
CA VAL A 228 -6.58 -10.97 -10.07
C VAL A 228 -7.62 -12.05 -9.77
N SER A 229 -8.81 -11.68 -9.30
CA SER A 229 -9.93 -12.62 -9.12
C SER A 229 -10.33 -13.28 -10.44
N ASP A 230 -10.37 -12.52 -11.54
CA ASP A 230 -10.72 -13.09 -12.84
C ASP A 230 -9.60 -13.98 -13.40
N ILE A 231 -8.34 -13.57 -13.27
CA ILE A 231 -7.19 -14.43 -13.59
C ILE A 231 -7.22 -15.72 -12.77
N LEU A 232 -7.51 -15.62 -11.47
CA LEU A 232 -7.62 -16.76 -10.57
C LEU A 232 -8.70 -17.74 -11.04
N LYS A 233 -9.89 -17.23 -11.46
CA LYS A 233 -10.96 -18.10 -11.99
C LYS A 233 -10.49 -18.88 -13.21
N GLU A 234 -9.84 -18.22 -14.16
CA GLU A 234 -9.32 -18.87 -15.36
C GLU A 234 -8.24 -19.92 -15.02
N VAL A 235 -7.32 -19.59 -14.12
CA VAL A 235 -6.26 -20.50 -13.68
C VAL A 235 -6.84 -21.71 -12.95
N ALA A 236 -7.78 -21.47 -12.02
CA ALA A 236 -8.43 -22.51 -11.24
C ALA A 236 -9.22 -23.47 -12.14
N GLN A 237 -9.97 -22.95 -13.11
CA GLN A 237 -10.75 -23.77 -14.05
C GLN A 237 -9.84 -24.62 -14.95
N LYS A 238 -8.66 -24.11 -15.35
CA LYS A 238 -7.67 -24.89 -16.12
C LYS A 238 -7.08 -26.05 -15.31
N ILE A 239 -6.89 -25.87 -14.00
CA ILE A 239 -6.33 -26.91 -13.11
C ILE A 239 -7.43 -27.90 -12.70
N TYR A 240 -8.61 -27.39 -12.39
CA TYR A 240 -9.78 -28.14 -11.93
C TYR A 240 -11.02 -27.73 -12.74
N PRO A 241 -11.27 -28.37 -13.90
CA PRO A 241 -12.39 -28.00 -14.77
C PRO A 241 -13.78 -28.11 -14.13
N GLN A 242 -13.90 -28.93 -13.08
CA GLN A 242 -15.14 -29.13 -12.32
C GLN A 242 -15.27 -28.18 -11.11
N LEU A 243 -14.26 -27.36 -10.84
CA LEU A 243 -14.28 -26.42 -9.71
C LEU A 243 -15.09 -25.18 -10.10
N GLU A 244 -16.21 -24.98 -9.43
CA GLU A 244 -17.02 -23.77 -9.54
C GLU A 244 -16.67 -22.80 -8.41
N LEU A 245 -16.15 -21.63 -8.76
CA LEU A 245 -15.92 -20.54 -7.81
C LEU A 245 -17.20 -19.72 -7.65
N ASN A 246 -17.82 -19.85 -6.48
CA ASN A 246 -19.08 -19.18 -6.16
C ASN A 246 -18.87 -18.08 -5.13
N TYR A 247 -19.65 -17.01 -5.22
CA TYR A 247 -19.74 -16.03 -4.14
C TYR A 247 -20.30 -16.71 -2.87
N LYS A 248 -19.76 -16.33 -1.72
CA LYS A 248 -20.21 -16.86 -0.44
C LYS A 248 -21.60 -16.31 -0.11
N ASN A 249 -22.59 -17.19 0.08
CA ASN A 249 -23.98 -16.78 0.38
C ASN A 249 -24.12 -15.93 1.65
N ASN A 250 -23.29 -16.19 2.67
CA ASN A 250 -23.27 -15.45 3.93
C ASN A 250 -22.03 -14.54 4.00
N PHE A 251 -21.73 -13.85 2.90
CA PHE A 251 -20.64 -12.88 2.87
C PHE A 251 -20.97 -11.68 3.74
N THR A 252 -20.05 -11.33 4.64
CA THR A 252 -20.15 -10.14 5.46
C THR A 252 -19.49 -8.99 4.73
N GLU A 253 -20.31 -8.13 4.10
CA GLU A 253 -19.85 -7.02 3.24
C GLU A 253 -19.20 -5.88 4.01
N THR A 254 -19.60 -5.66 5.26
CA THR A 254 -19.14 -4.53 6.06
C THR A 254 -18.57 -5.01 7.38
N LEU A 255 -17.52 -4.32 7.83
CA LEU A 255 -17.03 -4.53 9.18
C LEU A 255 -17.97 -3.88 10.19
N PRO A 256 -18.17 -4.49 11.38
CA PRO A 256 -18.82 -3.79 12.48
C PRO A 256 -18.05 -2.51 12.82
N ALA A 257 -18.79 -1.49 13.25
CA ALA A 257 -18.19 -0.21 13.64
C ALA A 257 -17.21 -0.44 14.81
N GLN A 258 -15.95 -0.07 14.61
CA GLN A 258 -14.94 -0.11 15.67
C GLN A 258 -15.11 1.11 16.58
N PRO A 259 -15.46 0.93 17.87
CA PRO A 259 -15.62 2.05 18.79
C PRO A 259 -14.27 2.77 18.96
N ARG A 260 -14.23 4.09 18.74
CA ARG A 260 -13.02 4.88 18.99
C ARG A 260 -13.03 5.33 20.45
N PHE A 261 -11.91 5.16 21.15
CA PHE A 261 -11.79 5.60 22.55
C PHE A 261 -12.26 7.06 22.76
N THR A 262 -11.94 7.94 21.81
CA THR A 262 -12.34 9.35 21.80
C THR A 262 -13.85 9.58 21.82
N ASP A 263 -14.65 8.65 21.28
CA ASP A 263 -16.12 8.78 21.22
C ASP A 263 -16.81 8.47 22.58
N TYR A 264 -16.02 7.98 23.54
CA TYR A 264 -16.46 7.50 24.84
C TYR A 264 -15.70 8.11 26.02
N VAL A 265 -14.86 9.13 25.80
CA VAL A 265 -14.09 9.80 26.86
C VAL A 265 -14.99 10.31 27.99
N ASP A 266 -16.20 10.75 27.64
CA ASP A 266 -17.22 11.24 28.59
C ASP A 266 -18.31 10.19 28.92
N LYS A 267 -18.11 8.91 28.55
CA LYS A 267 -19.12 7.83 28.67
C LYS A 267 -18.53 6.58 29.35
N ILE A 268 -17.86 6.78 30.48
CA ILE A 268 -17.15 5.73 31.25
C ILE A 268 -18.06 4.55 31.61
N GLU A 269 -19.33 4.79 31.94
CA GLU A 269 -20.30 3.72 32.29
C GLU A 269 -20.58 2.77 31.09
N LYS A 270 -20.61 3.29 29.86
CA LYS A 270 -20.79 2.46 28.66
C LYS A 270 -19.58 1.59 28.34
N TRP A 271 -18.41 1.94 28.88
CA TRP A 271 -17.19 1.15 28.75
C TRP A 271 -17.20 -0.08 29.64
N GLN A 272 -17.77 0.01 30.84
CA GLN A 272 -17.88 -1.14 31.74
C GLN A 272 -18.71 -2.26 31.11
N GLU A 273 -19.82 -1.93 30.45
CA GLU A 273 -20.64 -2.91 29.73
C GLU A 273 -19.91 -3.61 28.58
N ILE A 274 -18.95 -2.93 27.93
CA ILE A 274 -18.15 -3.51 26.85
C ILE A 274 -17.05 -4.40 27.45
N ILE A 275 -16.36 -3.95 28.50
CA ILE A 275 -15.33 -4.73 29.21
C ILE A 275 -15.93 -6.01 29.79
N GLU A 276 -17.10 -5.93 30.42
CA GLU A 276 -17.81 -7.10 30.98
C GLU A 276 -18.28 -8.09 29.91
N LYS A 277 -18.54 -7.63 28.67
CA LYS A 277 -18.91 -8.52 27.56
C LYS A 277 -17.72 -9.22 26.91
N ASP A 278 -16.52 -8.65 27.06
CA ASP A 278 -15.28 -9.11 26.43
C ASP A 278 -14.35 -9.84 27.43
N SER A 279 -14.78 -10.01 28.69
CA SER A 279 -14.10 -10.78 29.76
C SER A 279 -14.77 -12.13 30.01
#